data_AF-A0A3E0DVV4-F1
#
_entry.id   AF-A0A3E0DVV4-F1
#
_cell.length_a   1.000
_cell.length_b   1.000
_cell.length_c   1.000
_cell.angle_alpha   90.00
_cell.angle_beta   90.00
_cell.angle_gamma   90.00
#
_symmetry.space_group_name_H-M   'P 1'
#
loop_
_entity.id
_entity.type
_entity.pdbx_description
1 polymer ?
#
loop_
_entity_poly.entity_id
_entity_poly.type
_entity_poly.pdbx_seq_one_letter_code
_entity_poly.pdbx_strand_id
1 'polypeptide(L)' 'MEITLSLMNDFEKRNNISTTIEINGDGSGNLREFWDEEIIKEFDSLKSLNLFLLNGKLKLGEDGRSVSPIEIVAQ' A
#
# COMPACT_ATOMS: atom_id res chain seq x y z
N MET A 1 -15.27 3.14 1.74
CA MET A 1 -14.21 3.91 1.06
C MET A 1 -13.46 4.83 2.03
N GLU A 2 -14.15 5.58 2.91
CA GLU A 2 -13.50 6.49 3.89
C GLU A 2 -12.39 5.83 4.74
N ILE A 3 -12.64 4.62 5.25
CA ILE A 3 -11.65 3.88 6.06
C ILE A 3 -10.38 3.59 5.24
N THR A 4 -10.53 3.09 4.01
CA THR A 4 -9.41 2.75 3.12
C THR A 4 -8.56 3.99 2.81
N LEU A 5 -9.19 5.13 2.53
CA LEU A 5 -8.48 6.39 2.29
C LEU A 5 -7.69 6.87 3.51
N SER A 6 -8.26 6.74 4.72
CA SER A 6 -7.53 7.05 5.95
C SER A 6 -6.32 6.15 6.14
N LEU A 7 -6.48 4.84 5.91
CA LEU A 7 -5.39 3.86 6.02
C LEU A 7 -4.30 4.11 4.97
N MET A 8 -4.66 4.52 3.76
CA MET A 8 -3.69 4.90 2.72
C MET A 8 -2.84 6.10 3.17
N ASN A 9 -3.48 7.16 3.69
CA ASN A 9 -2.73 8.33 4.18
C ASN A 9 -1.74 7.97 5.30
N ASP A 10 -2.13 7.09 6.22
CA ASP A 10 -1.26 6.65 7.31
C ASP A 10 -0.13 5.74 6.80
N PHE A 11 -0.40 4.90 5.81
CA PHE A 11 0.59 4.06 5.14
C PHE A 11 1.63 4.89 4.39
N GLU A 12 1.19 5.89 3.61
CA GLU A 12 2.05 6.81 2.87
C GLU A 12 3.01 7.58 3.79
N LYS A 13 2.49 8.16 4.87
CA LYS A 13 3.31 8.87 5.87
C LYS A 13 4.33 7.95 6.53
N ARG A 14 3.94 6.72 6.87
CA ARG A 14 4.81 5.75 7.55
C ARG A 14 5.96 5.29 6.66
N ASN A 15 5.71 5.17 5.36
CA ASN A 15 6.67 4.64 4.40
C ASN A 15 7.36 5.73 3.56
N ASN A 16 7.02 7.01 3.78
CA ASN A 16 7.56 8.16 3.06
C ASN A 16 7.40 8.01 1.52
N ILE A 17 6.19 7.66 1.08
CA ILE A 17 5.84 7.49 -0.34
C ILE A 17 4.48 8.10 -0.67
N SER A 18 4.15 8.17 -1.95
CA SER A 18 2.82 8.48 -2.45
C SER A 18 2.31 7.31 -3.29
N THR A 19 1.03 6.97 -3.14
CA THR A 19 0.45 5.78 -3.77
C THR A 19 -0.75 6.10 -4.65
N THR A 20 -0.99 5.24 -5.63
CA THR A 20 -2.23 5.20 -6.40
C THR A 20 -2.92 3.86 -6.20
N ILE A 21 -4.24 3.88 -6.13
CA ILE A 21 -5.06 2.69 -6.00
C ILE A 21 -5.96 2.51 -7.22
N GLU A 22 -5.96 1.31 -7.78
CA GLU A 22 -6.90 0.87 -8.80
C GLU A 22 -7.82 -0.19 -8.19
N ILE A 23 -9.14 -0.02 -8.35
CA ILE A 23 -10.16 -0.94 -7.81
C ILE A 23 -11.08 -1.38 -8.95
N ASN A 24 -11.15 -2.67 -9.17
CA ASN A 24 -12.04 -3.32 -10.13
C ASN A 24 -13.47 -3.43 -9.58
N GLY A 25 -14.44 -3.68 -10.47
CA GLY A 25 -15.85 -3.82 -10.09
C GLY A 25 -16.15 -5.00 -9.14
N ASP A 26 -15.25 -5.99 -9.06
CA ASP A 26 -15.33 -7.13 -8.14
C ASP A 26 -14.66 -6.85 -6.77
N GLY A 27 -14.08 -5.66 -6.58
CA GLY A 27 -13.38 -5.26 -5.36
C GLY A 27 -11.93 -5.74 -5.28
N SER A 28 -11.41 -6.42 -6.30
CA SER A 28 -9.98 -6.67 -6.48
C SER A 28 -9.26 -5.43 -7.01
N GLY A 29 -7.94 -5.45 -7.04
CA GLY A 29 -7.18 -4.33 -7.59
C GLY A 29 -5.70 -4.36 -7.26
N ASN A 30 -5.07 -3.20 -7.42
CA ASN A 30 -3.66 -3.02 -7.11
C ASN A 30 -3.39 -1.67 -6.43
N LEU A 31 -2.39 -1.68 -5.57
CA LEU A 31 -1.76 -0.50 -4.97
C LEU A 31 -0.40 -0.31 -5.64
N ARG A 32 -0.14 0.90 -6.13
CA ARG A 32 1.09 1.26 -6.84
C ARG A 32 1.77 2.45 -6.20
N GLU A 33 3.07 2.55 -6.38
CA GLU A 33 3.78 3.81 -6.16
C GLU A 33 3.39 4.82 -7.24
N PHE A 34 3.17 6.08 -6.83
CA PHE A 34 2.72 7.14 -7.73
C PHE A 34 3.75 7.51 -8.80
N TRP A 35 5.05 7.48 -8.46
CA TRP A 35 6.12 7.97 -9.34
C TRP A 35 6.67 6.92 -10.30
N ASP A 36 6.89 5.71 -9.79
CA ASP A 36 7.55 4.63 -10.55
C ASP A 36 6.55 3.61 -11.11
N GLU A 37 5.25 3.77 -10.83
CA GLU A 37 4.14 2.88 -11.21
C GLU A 37 4.31 1.41 -10.78
N GLU A 38 5.30 1.13 -9.93
CA GLU A 38 5.59 -0.20 -9.42
C GLU A 38 4.44 -0.70 -8.55
N ILE A 39 4.05 -1.96 -8.76
CA ILE A 39 2.99 -2.61 -7.98
C ILE A 39 3.56 -2.95 -6.60
N ILE A 40 3.05 -2.26 -5.58
CA ILE A 40 3.33 -2.54 -4.18
C ILE A 40 2.53 -3.76 -3.72
N LYS A 41 1.25 -3.85 -4.10
CA LYS A 41 0.38 -4.95 -3.67
C LYS A 41 -0.79 -5.15 -4.62
N GLU A 42 -0.94 -6.36 -5.13
CA GLU A 42 -2.21 -6.83 -5.72
C GLU A 42 -3.12 -7.36 -4.60
N PHE A 43 -4.42 -7.10 -4.66
CA PHE A 43 -5.38 -7.56 -3.65
C PHE A 43 -6.65 -8.11 -4.29
N ASP A 44 -7.23 -9.11 -3.63
CA ASP A 44 -8.47 -9.78 -4.02
C ASP A 44 -9.72 -9.15 -3.41
N SER A 45 -9.55 -8.28 -2.40
CA SER A 45 -10.65 -7.61 -1.71
C SER A 45 -10.17 -6.35 -0.98
N LEU A 46 -11.10 -5.42 -0.72
CA LEU A 46 -10.82 -4.26 0.14
C LEU A 46 -10.39 -4.66 1.55
N LYS A 47 -10.81 -5.84 2.04
CA LYS A 47 -10.41 -6.34 3.35
C LYS A 47 -8.92 -6.70 3.37
N SER A 48 -8.42 -7.39 2.35
CA SER A 48 -7.00 -7.76 2.28
C SER A 48 -6.13 -6.52 2.06
N LEU A 49 -6.59 -5.54 1.28
CA LEU A 49 -5.95 -4.23 1.18
C LEU A 49 -5.87 -3.50 2.53
N ASN A 50 -6.98 -3.38 3.26
CA ASN A 50 -7.00 -2.65 4.54
C ASN A 50 -6.05 -3.30 5.57
N LEU A 51 -5.97 -4.63 5.60
CA LEU A 51 -5.02 -5.35 6.44
C LEU A 51 -3.57 -5.04 6.06
N PHE A 52 -3.28 -4.96 4.76
CA PHE A 52 -1.96 -4.59 4.27
C PHE A 52 -1.62 -3.13 4.63
N LEU A 53 -2.52 -2.17 4.42
CA LEU A 53 -2.28 -0.76 4.74
C LEU A 53 -2.06 -0.51 6.24
N LEU A 54 -2.74 -1.29 7.09
CA LEU A 54 -2.63 -1.17 8.55
C LEU A 54 -1.26 -1.63 9.07
N ASN A 55 -0.78 -2.78 8.56
CA ASN A 55 0.34 -3.53 9.14
C ASN A 55 1.60 -3.56 8.28
N GLY A 56 1.45 -3.35 6.97
CA GLY A 56 2.52 -3.43 6.00
C GLY A 56 3.52 -2.30 6.16
N LYS A 57 4.80 -2.64 6.02
CA LYS A 57 5.90 -1.70 5.89
C LYS A 57 6.66 -1.97 4.61
N LEU A 58 7.26 -0.93 4.07
CA LEU A 58 8.13 -1.03 2.91
C LEU A 58 9.58 -0.90 3.36
N LYS A 59 10.49 -1.55 2.65
CA LYS A 59 11.92 -1.39 2.87
C LYS A 59 12.35 -0.04 2.31
N LEU A 60 13.08 0.72 3.12
CA LEU A 60 13.74 1.95 2.69
C LEU A 60 14.94 1.62 1.79
N GLY A 61 14.99 2.28 0.64
CA GLY A 61 16.15 2.38 -0.22
C GLY A 61 17.21 3.34 0.34
N GLU A 62 18.36 3.40 -0.32
CA GLU A 62 19.51 4.21 0.11
C GLU A 62 19.25 5.72 0.06
N ASP A 63 18.28 6.15 -0.74
CA ASP A 63 17.83 7.54 -0.90
C ASP A 63 16.77 7.95 0.14
N GLY A 64 16.39 7.06 1.05
CA GLY A 64 15.36 7.29 2.07
C GLY A 64 13.92 7.21 1.55
N ARG A 65 13.71 6.79 0.30
CA ARG A 65 12.40 6.40 -0.25
C ARG A 65 12.17 4.92 -0.08
N SER A 66 10.94 4.47 -0.06
CA SER A 66 10.65 3.03 -0.02
C SER A 66 10.74 2.43 -1.42
N VAL A 67 11.33 1.24 -1.56
CA VAL A 67 11.63 0.66 -2.89
C VAL A 67 11.02 -0.73 -3.11
N SER A 68 10.37 -1.33 -2.11
CA SER A 68 9.63 -2.61 -2.23
C SER A 68 9.02 -3.02 -0.88
N PRO A 69 7.89 -3.75 -0.85
CA PRO A 69 7.27 -4.21 0.39
C PRO A 69 8.07 -5.31 1.09
N ILE A 70 8.35 -5.13 2.40
CA ILE A 70 8.86 -6.20 3.27
C ILE A 70 8.22 -6.13 4.66
N GLU A 71 7.80 -7.31 5.13
CA GLU A 71 7.15 -7.66 6.40
C GLU A 71 5.68 -7.23 6.58
N ILE A 72 4.78 -8.21 6.38
CA ILE A 72 3.52 -8.27 7.12
C ILE A 72 3.89 -8.82 8.50
N VAL A 73 4.00 -7.94 9.50
CA VAL A 73 4.19 -8.40 10.87
C VAL A 73 2.90 -9.09 11.30
N ALA A 74 2.87 -10.42 11.27
CA ALA A 74 1.83 -11.19 11.92
C ALA A 74 1.97 -10.96 13.44
N GLN A 75 0.97 -10.35 14.06
CA GLN A 75 0.82 -10.38 15.51
C GLN A 75 0.34 -11.77 15.94
#